data_AF-A0A401ULB1-F1
#
_entry.id   AF-A0A401ULB1-F1
#
_cell.length_a   1.000
_cell.length_b   1.000
_cell.length_c   1.000
_cell.angle_alpha   90.00
_cell.angle_beta   90.00
_cell.angle_gamma   90.00
#
_symmetry.space_group_name_H-M   'P 1'
#
loop_
_entity.id
_entity.type
_entity.pdbx_description
1 polymer ?
#
loop_
_entity_poly.entity_id
_entity_poly.type
_entity_poly.pdbx_seq_one_letter_code
_entity_poly.pdbx_strand_id
1 'polypeptide(L)'
;MQKIGMRNIKTAISVFLCIIILRFFHNENPFYACIAAVITMQSTVHNSFTTGKNRMIGTIIGAIWGLIFALISPNNVFLIGIGIIFVIYFLNLLNRKNSIIIACVVFLAIMTNLKQGTPLVYSSNRVIETFVGIFVSVLVNYLIFHPKFLDNLHKDGKFLIHNIFITSKDVFNFNGDINISGLNLQISKLEKSLDSYLSEIQSEGAEKQHVNKINKVIDTSKTAYNHLVILNSITFTNSPCNCYFNESNRFNINELFHEDILSTSYINNDINIVFNFHVQHLLETLTILRELYSEEY
;
A
#
# COMPACT_ATOMS: atom_id res chain seq x y z
N MET A 1 11.75 18.35 -2.60
CA MET A 1 12.33 17.31 -3.49
C MET A 1 11.50 16.03 -3.37
N GLN A 2 11.06 15.44 -4.48
CA GLN A 2 10.33 14.17 -4.45
C GLN A 2 11.29 13.04 -4.02
N LYS A 3 10.91 12.24 -3.01
CA LYS A 3 11.72 11.11 -2.52
C LYS A 3 11.56 9.91 -3.46
N ILE A 4 12.63 9.13 -3.65
CA ILE A 4 12.58 7.88 -4.43
C ILE A 4 11.72 6.87 -3.67
N GLY A 5 10.60 6.45 -4.28
CA GLY A 5 9.69 5.48 -3.66
C GLY A 5 10.25 4.05 -3.68
N MET A 6 9.86 3.23 -2.69
CA MET A 6 10.29 1.83 -2.57
C MET A 6 10.03 1.01 -3.84
N ARG A 7 8.94 1.30 -4.56
CA ARG A 7 8.63 0.69 -5.86
C ARG A 7 9.78 0.85 -6.86
N ASN A 8 10.38 2.03 -6.93
CA ASN A 8 11.45 2.30 -7.88
C ASN A 8 12.71 1.48 -7.55
N ILE A 9 13.02 1.34 -6.26
CA ILE A 9 14.17 0.56 -5.78
C ILE A 9 13.99 -0.92 -6.13
N LYS A 10 12.83 -1.51 -5.80
CA LYS A 10 12.58 -2.92 -6.13
C LYS A 10 12.51 -3.19 -7.64
N THR A 11 12.00 -2.24 -8.44
CA THR A 11 12.06 -2.32 -9.90
C THR A 11 13.51 -2.37 -10.39
N ALA A 12 14.36 -1.45 -9.91
CA ALA A 12 15.77 -1.40 -10.30
C ALA A 12 16.51 -2.70 -9.94
N ILE A 13 16.28 -3.22 -8.73
CA ILE A 13 16.84 -4.51 -8.28
C ILE A 13 16.37 -5.65 -9.20
N SER A 14 15.08 -5.68 -9.55
CA SER A 14 14.53 -6.74 -10.42
C SER A 14 15.17 -6.71 -11.81
N VAL A 15 15.32 -5.53 -12.40
CA VAL A 15 15.98 -5.36 -13.71
C VAL A 15 17.44 -5.78 -13.64
N PHE A 16 18.16 -5.35 -12.59
CA PHE A 16 19.54 -5.75 -12.35
C PHE A 16 19.69 -7.27 -12.29
N LEU A 17 18.84 -7.95 -11.52
CA LEU A 17 18.85 -9.40 -11.40
C LEU A 17 18.48 -10.10 -12.72
N CYS A 18 17.50 -9.61 -13.47
CA CYS A 18 17.16 -10.14 -14.79
C CYS A 18 18.37 -10.12 -15.74
N ILE A 19 19.13 -9.01 -15.77
CA ILE A 19 20.31 -8.87 -16.63
C ILE A 19 21.39 -9.87 -16.22
N ILE A 20 21.65 -10.03 -14.92
CA ILE A 20 22.65 -10.99 -14.42
C ILE A 20 22.25 -12.42 -14.80
N ILE A 21 21.00 -12.80 -14.52
CA ILE A 21 20.48 -14.13 -14.80
C ILE A 21 20.59 -14.44 -16.30
N LEU A 22 20.15 -13.54 -17.18
CA LEU A 22 20.17 -13.81 -18.62
C LEU A 22 21.58 -13.81 -19.23
N ARG A 23 22.48 -12.97 -18.72
CA ARG A 23 23.90 -13.04 -19.11
C ARG A 23 24.53 -14.36 -18.71
N PHE A 24 24.18 -14.90 -17.55
CA PHE A 24 24.65 -16.21 -17.11
C PHE A 24 24.18 -17.34 -18.05
N PHE A 25 22.99 -17.22 -18.63
CA PHE A 25 22.47 -18.18 -19.63
C PHE A 25 22.91 -17.89 -21.07
N HIS A 26 23.90 -17.00 -21.29
CA HIS A 26 24.36 -16.58 -22.62
C HIS A 26 23.26 -16.05 -23.54
N ASN A 27 22.16 -15.52 -22.98
CA ASN A 27 21.13 -14.88 -23.79
C ASN A 27 21.57 -13.45 -24.14
N GLU A 28 21.78 -13.17 -25.42
CA GLU A 28 22.39 -11.93 -25.89
C GLU A 28 21.51 -10.69 -25.73
N ASN A 29 20.19 -10.85 -25.48
CA ASN A 29 19.29 -9.71 -25.39
C ASN A 29 18.29 -9.79 -24.22
N PRO A 30 18.63 -9.24 -23.02
CA PRO A 30 17.76 -9.27 -21.86
C PRO A 30 16.57 -8.30 -21.91
N PHE A 31 16.40 -7.55 -23.00
CA PHE A 31 15.45 -6.44 -23.11
C PHE A 31 14.02 -6.82 -22.70
N TYR A 32 13.49 -7.95 -23.18
CA TYR A 32 12.10 -8.34 -22.91
C TYR A 32 11.88 -8.82 -21.48
N ALA A 33 12.88 -9.48 -20.88
CA ALA A 33 12.82 -9.83 -19.47
C ALA A 33 12.88 -8.59 -18.57
N CYS A 34 13.69 -7.58 -18.92
CA CYS A 34 13.72 -6.31 -18.21
C CYS A 34 12.39 -5.57 -18.30
N ILE A 35 11.79 -5.46 -19.49
CA ILE A 35 10.47 -4.84 -19.66
C ILE A 35 9.41 -5.64 -18.88
N ALA A 36 9.48 -6.97 -18.92
CA ALA A 36 8.58 -7.81 -18.15
C ALA A 36 8.73 -7.57 -16.64
N ALA A 37 9.94 -7.45 -16.13
CA ALA A 37 10.18 -7.14 -14.74
C ALA A 37 9.62 -5.77 -14.33
N VAL A 38 9.84 -4.74 -15.16
CA VAL A 38 9.34 -3.37 -14.93
C VAL A 38 7.82 -3.33 -14.90
N ILE A 39 7.16 -3.92 -15.90
CA ILE A 39 5.69 -3.88 -16.02
C ILE A 39 5.04 -4.73 -14.92
N THR A 40 5.64 -5.86 -14.57
CA THR A 40 5.14 -6.76 -13.51
C THR A 40 5.36 -6.18 -12.12
N MET A 41 6.32 -5.26 -11.95
CA MET A 41 6.58 -4.67 -10.63
C MET A 41 5.48 -3.69 -10.24
N GLN A 42 4.75 -4.02 -9.17
CA GLN A 42 3.63 -3.22 -8.65
C GLN A 42 3.89 -2.81 -7.21
N SER A 43 2.99 -2.05 -6.59
CA SER A 43 3.08 -1.71 -5.17
C SER A 43 3.02 -2.94 -4.27
N THR A 44 2.12 -3.88 -4.60
CA THR A 44 1.83 -5.09 -3.82
C THR A 44 2.26 -6.36 -4.55
N VAL A 45 2.55 -7.43 -3.81
CA VAL A 45 2.91 -8.74 -4.40
C VAL A 45 1.75 -9.32 -5.19
N HIS A 46 0.52 -9.21 -4.66
CA HIS A 46 -0.70 -9.67 -5.35
C HIS A 46 -0.88 -8.99 -6.71
N ASN A 47 -0.75 -7.66 -6.77
CA ASN A 47 -0.88 -6.94 -8.03
C ASN A 47 0.25 -7.28 -9.01
N SER A 48 1.46 -7.55 -8.50
CA SER A 48 2.56 -8.07 -9.31
C SER A 48 2.22 -9.43 -9.91
N PHE A 49 1.68 -10.36 -9.12
CA PHE A 49 1.26 -11.66 -9.61
C PHE A 49 0.14 -11.55 -10.67
N THR A 50 -0.89 -10.75 -10.39
CA THR A 50 -2.01 -10.53 -11.31
C THR A 50 -1.54 -9.88 -12.62
N THR A 51 -0.66 -8.89 -12.54
CA THR A 51 -0.06 -8.24 -13.73
C THR A 51 0.82 -9.22 -14.50
N GLY A 52 1.64 -10.01 -13.79
CA GLY A 52 2.48 -11.05 -14.37
C GLY A 52 1.66 -12.11 -15.10
N LYS A 53 0.55 -12.57 -14.51
CA LYS A 53 -0.38 -13.50 -15.15
C LYS A 53 -0.97 -12.95 -16.44
N ASN A 54 -1.46 -11.71 -16.43
CA ASN A 54 -1.97 -11.04 -17.64
C ASN A 54 -0.87 -10.91 -18.71
N ARG A 55 0.35 -10.59 -18.29
CA ARG A 55 1.50 -10.51 -19.19
C ARG A 55 1.87 -11.85 -19.80
N MET A 56 1.86 -12.92 -19.01
CA MET A 56 2.15 -14.28 -19.48
C MET A 56 1.10 -14.73 -20.50
N ILE A 57 -0.19 -14.54 -20.19
CA ILE A 57 -1.30 -14.86 -21.12
C ILE A 57 -1.16 -14.08 -22.42
N GLY A 58 -0.93 -12.77 -22.34
CA GLY A 58 -0.75 -11.93 -23.52
C GLY A 58 0.44 -12.37 -24.35
N THR A 59 1.56 -12.70 -23.71
CA THR A 59 2.78 -13.14 -24.40
C THR A 59 2.60 -14.48 -25.08
N ILE A 60 1.97 -15.46 -24.42
CA ILE A 60 1.69 -16.77 -25.03
C ILE A 60 0.77 -16.61 -26.24
N ILE A 61 -0.33 -15.88 -26.12
CA ILE A 61 -1.30 -15.72 -27.21
C ILE A 61 -0.69 -14.92 -28.37
N GLY A 62 0.02 -13.83 -28.07
CA GLY A 62 0.75 -13.05 -29.07
C GLY A 62 1.84 -13.87 -29.75
N ALA A 63 2.52 -14.75 -29.00
CA ALA A 63 3.55 -15.64 -29.53
C ALA A 63 2.99 -16.72 -30.45
N ILE A 64 1.88 -17.35 -30.08
CA ILE A 64 1.20 -18.37 -30.88
C ILE A 64 0.73 -17.77 -32.21
N TRP A 65 -0.04 -16.67 -32.17
CA TRP A 65 -0.54 -16.04 -33.39
C TRP A 65 0.57 -15.39 -34.21
N GLY A 66 1.58 -14.83 -33.54
CA GLY A 66 2.77 -14.29 -34.21
C GLY A 66 3.53 -15.37 -34.97
N LEU A 67 3.71 -16.55 -34.35
CA LEU A 67 4.33 -17.71 -35.00
C LEU A 67 3.52 -18.17 -36.22
N ILE A 68 2.21 -18.39 -36.05
CA ILE A 68 1.34 -18.87 -37.15
C ILE A 68 1.41 -17.92 -38.35
N PHE A 69 1.29 -16.62 -38.13
CA PHE A 69 1.30 -15.63 -39.22
C PHE A 69 2.70 -15.45 -39.82
N ALA A 70 3.75 -15.53 -39.00
CA ALA A 70 5.13 -15.44 -39.47
C ALA A 70 5.55 -16.66 -40.30
N LEU A 71 4.93 -17.83 -40.09
CA LEU A 71 5.13 -19.00 -40.95
C LEU A 71 4.48 -18.84 -42.34
N ILE A 72 3.46 -17.99 -42.48
CA ILE A 72 2.82 -17.70 -43.77
C ILE A 72 3.68 -16.69 -44.56
N SER A 73 3.87 -15.50 -44.02
CA SER A 73 4.69 -14.46 -44.65
C SER A 73 5.08 -13.40 -43.60
N PRO A 74 6.30 -13.48 -43.04
CA PRO A 74 6.76 -12.48 -42.09
C PRO A 74 6.90 -11.11 -42.77
N ASN A 75 6.79 -10.03 -42.02
CA ASN A 75 6.80 -8.64 -42.51
C ASN A 75 5.69 -8.24 -43.51
N ASN A 76 4.73 -9.12 -43.82
CA ASN A 76 3.62 -8.79 -44.69
C ASN A 76 2.62 -7.84 -44.00
N VAL A 77 2.49 -6.63 -44.53
CA VAL A 77 1.68 -5.55 -43.94
C VAL A 77 0.19 -5.94 -43.81
N PHE A 78 -0.36 -6.64 -44.81
CA PHE A 78 -1.76 -7.09 -44.78
C PHE A 78 -1.98 -8.15 -43.70
N LEU A 79 -1.07 -9.12 -43.59
CA LEU A 79 -1.15 -10.16 -42.55
C LEU A 79 -0.99 -9.59 -41.14
N ILE A 80 -0.17 -8.56 -40.97
CA ILE A 80 -0.02 -7.86 -39.68
C ILE A 80 -1.36 -7.21 -39.27
N GLY A 81 -2.02 -6.50 -40.19
CA GLY A 81 -3.31 -5.86 -39.91
C GLY A 81 -4.40 -6.86 -39.53
N ILE A 82 -4.55 -7.92 -40.34
CA ILE A 82 -5.52 -9.01 -40.08
C ILE A 82 -5.18 -9.73 -38.77
N GLY A 83 -3.89 -10.01 -38.52
CA GLY A 83 -3.45 -10.70 -37.33
C GLY A 83 -3.73 -9.92 -36.04
N ILE A 84 -3.60 -8.59 -36.04
CA ILE A 84 -4.00 -7.76 -34.89
C ILE A 84 -5.50 -7.91 -34.60
N ILE A 85 -6.36 -7.82 -35.63
CA ILE A 85 -7.80 -8.01 -35.46
C ILE A 85 -8.07 -9.37 -34.84
N PHE A 86 -7.39 -10.41 -35.33
CA PHE A 86 -7.55 -11.77 -34.83
C PHE A 86 -7.12 -11.91 -33.36
N VAL A 87 -5.95 -11.40 -32.99
CA VAL A 87 -5.44 -11.45 -31.61
C VAL A 87 -6.39 -10.72 -30.64
N ILE A 88 -6.87 -9.53 -31.01
CA ILE A 88 -7.82 -8.76 -30.20
C ILE A 88 -9.13 -9.54 -30.02
N TYR A 89 -9.70 -10.04 -31.12
CA TYR A 89 -10.94 -10.81 -31.09
C TYR A 89 -10.81 -12.06 -30.21
N PHE A 90 -9.72 -12.82 -30.36
CA PHE A 90 -9.48 -14.04 -29.61
C PHE A 90 -9.36 -13.78 -28.09
N LEU A 91 -8.66 -12.72 -27.69
CA LEU A 91 -8.53 -12.36 -26.27
C LEU A 91 -9.83 -11.81 -25.67
N ASN A 92 -10.65 -11.12 -26.47
CA ASN A 92 -11.98 -10.71 -26.06
C ASN A 92 -12.88 -11.94 -25.82
N LEU A 93 -12.82 -12.94 -26.69
CA LEU A 93 -13.56 -14.20 -26.53
C LEU A 93 -13.17 -14.92 -25.22
N LEU A 94 -11.89 -14.87 -24.84
CA LEU A 94 -11.39 -15.43 -23.59
C LEU A 94 -11.61 -14.55 -22.35
N ASN A 95 -12.26 -13.38 -22.49
CA ASN A 95 -12.42 -12.37 -21.44
C ASN A 95 -11.09 -11.91 -20.81
N ARG A 96 -10.00 -11.86 -21.59
CA ARG A 96 -8.65 -11.46 -21.15
C ARG A 96 -8.25 -10.07 -21.65
N LYS A 97 -9.11 -9.08 -21.42
CA LYS A 97 -8.93 -7.69 -21.91
C LYS A 97 -7.59 -7.06 -21.51
N ASN A 98 -7.15 -7.31 -20.27
CA ASN A 98 -5.88 -6.78 -19.74
C ASN A 98 -4.63 -7.35 -20.43
N SER A 99 -4.78 -8.41 -21.23
CA SER A 99 -3.68 -9.07 -21.96
C SER A 99 -3.57 -8.60 -23.42
N ILE A 100 -4.57 -7.88 -23.94
CA ILE A 100 -4.68 -7.50 -25.36
C ILE A 100 -3.48 -6.68 -25.83
N ILE A 101 -3.17 -5.59 -25.13
CA ILE A 101 -2.06 -4.70 -25.51
C ILE A 101 -0.74 -5.47 -25.55
N ILE A 102 -0.50 -6.33 -24.56
CA ILE A 102 0.73 -7.13 -24.46
C ILE A 102 0.80 -8.15 -25.60
N ALA A 103 -0.31 -8.81 -25.91
CA ALA A 103 -0.37 -9.77 -27.01
C ALA A 103 -0.12 -9.11 -28.37
N CYS A 104 -0.70 -7.94 -28.62
CA CYS A 104 -0.46 -7.18 -29.85
C CYS A 104 1.01 -6.77 -29.98
N VAL A 105 1.64 -6.31 -28.89
CA VAL A 105 3.08 -5.95 -28.89
C VAL A 105 3.95 -7.17 -29.21
N VAL A 106 3.67 -8.33 -28.60
CA VAL A 106 4.44 -9.56 -28.85
C VAL A 106 4.22 -10.08 -30.27
N PHE A 107 2.97 -10.09 -30.75
CA PHE A 107 2.62 -10.42 -32.13
C PHE A 107 3.40 -9.55 -33.12
N LEU A 108 3.36 -8.23 -32.94
CA LEU A 108 4.11 -7.28 -33.76
C LEU A 108 5.61 -7.51 -33.69
N ALA A 109 6.16 -7.75 -32.50
CA ALA A 109 7.57 -8.02 -32.32
C ALA A 109 8.02 -9.27 -33.09
N ILE A 110 7.17 -10.30 -33.20
CA ILE A 110 7.46 -11.50 -33.99
C ILE A 110 7.29 -11.22 -35.48
N MET A 111 6.23 -10.54 -35.90
CA MET A 111 6.00 -10.29 -37.33
C MET A 111 7.00 -9.33 -37.97
N THR A 112 7.63 -8.43 -37.18
CA THR A 112 8.47 -7.32 -37.68
C THR A 112 9.95 -7.42 -37.31
N ASN A 113 10.33 -8.16 -36.27
CA ASN A 113 11.72 -8.19 -35.76
C ASN A 113 12.37 -9.58 -35.84
N LEU A 114 12.00 -10.40 -36.83
CA LEU A 114 12.71 -11.65 -37.15
C LEU A 114 14.07 -11.33 -37.78
N LYS A 115 15.04 -10.91 -36.95
CA LYS A 115 16.41 -10.61 -37.40
C LYS A 115 17.35 -11.81 -37.27
N GLN A 116 17.11 -12.72 -36.32
CA GLN A 116 17.95 -13.89 -36.07
C GLN A 116 17.10 -15.07 -35.61
N GLY A 117 17.31 -16.25 -36.23
CA GLY A 117 16.63 -17.50 -35.89
C GLY A 117 15.29 -17.74 -36.60
N THR A 118 14.70 -18.91 -36.38
CA THR A 118 13.38 -19.25 -36.92
C THR A 118 12.27 -18.57 -36.10
N PRO A 119 11.09 -18.33 -36.70
CA PRO A 119 9.94 -17.80 -35.96
C PRO A 119 9.60 -18.60 -34.70
N LEU A 120 9.84 -19.92 -34.72
CA LEU A 120 9.63 -20.80 -33.57
C LEU A 120 10.61 -20.50 -32.42
N VAL A 121 11.90 -20.37 -32.72
CA VAL A 121 12.92 -20.07 -31.70
C VAL A 121 12.67 -18.68 -31.11
N TYR A 122 12.40 -17.69 -31.97
CA TYR A 122 12.18 -16.32 -31.52
C TYR A 122 10.91 -16.18 -30.65
N SER A 123 9.79 -16.79 -31.06
CA SER A 123 8.55 -16.79 -30.27
C SER A 123 8.70 -17.53 -28.94
N SER A 124 9.43 -18.66 -28.91
CA SER A 124 9.73 -19.40 -27.68
C SER A 124 10.58 -18.58 -26.71
N ASN A 125 11.63 -17.92 -27.22
CA ASN A 125 12.47 -17.05 -26.41
C ASN A 125 11.67 -15.90 -25.78
N ARG A 126 10.69 -15.33 -26.49
CA ARG A 126 9.81 -14.30 -25.92
C ARG A 126 9.01 -14.78 -24.72
N VAL A 127 8.52 -16.02 -24.74
CA VAL A 127 7.79 -16.62 -23.62
C VAL A 127 8.73 -16.86 -22.44
N ILE A 128 9.92 -17.42 -22.69
CA ILE A 128 10.93 -17.71 -21.64
C ILE A 128 11.43 -16.42 -20.98
N GLU A 129 11.84 -15.42 -21.76
CA GLU A 129 12.31 -14.13 -21.25
C GLU A 129 11.24 -13.43 -20.41
N THR A 130 9.99 -13.48 -20.87
CA THR A 130 8.87 -12.89 -20.12
C THR A 130 8.64 -13.63 -18.82
N PHE A 131 8.70 -14.96 -18.82
CA PHE A 131 8.58 -15.76 -17.61
C PHE A 131 9.67 -15.44 -16.59
N VAL A 132 10.94 -15.38 -17.03
CA VAL A 132 12.07 -15.00 -16.18
C VAL A 132 11.85 -13.61 -15.56
N GLY A 133 11.46 -12.63 -16.38
CA GLY A 133 11.21 -11.27 -15.89
C GLY A 133 10.06 -11.19 -14.88
N ILE A 134 8.97 -11.93 -15.10
CA ILE A 134 7.85 -12.03 -14.15
C ILE A 134 8.31 -12.68 -12.86
N PHE A 135 9.01 -13.82 -12.94
CA PHE A 135 9.46 -14.58 -11.79
C PHE A 135 10.37 -13.74 -10.89
N VAL A 136 11.39 -13.11 -11.46
CA VAL A 136 12.33 -12.25 -10.72
C VAL A 136 11.60 -11.06 -10.09
N SER A 137 10.70 -10.40 -10.83
CA SER A 137 9.95 -9.25 -10.32
C SER A 137 9.04 -9.61 -9.15
N VAL A 138 8.31 -10.72 -9.24
CA VAL A 138 7.44 -11.21 -8.15
C VAL A 138 8.29 -11.60 -6.93
N LEU A 139 9.40 -12.31 -7.14
CA LEU A 139 10.29 -12.74 -6.06
C LEU A 139 10.91 -11.55 -5.31
N VAL A 140 11.45 -10.58 -6.05
CA VAL A 140 12.01 -9.35 -5.47
C VAL A 140 10.95 -8.57 -4.72
N ASN A 141 9.73 -8.47 -5.28
CA ASN A 141 8.64 -7.80 -4.61
C ASN A 141 8.31 -8.47 -3.27
N TYR A 142 8.18 -9.80 -3.27
CA TYR A 142 7.90 -10.57 -2.06
C TYR A 142 8.96 -10.40 -0.98
N LEU A 143 10.25 -10.55 -1.34
CA LEU A 143 11.36 -10.46 -0.38
C LEU A 143 11.53 -9.06 0.22
N ILE A 144 11.23 -7.99 -0.53
CA ILE A 144 11.37 -6.61 -0.05
C ILE A 144 10.12 -6.15 0.70
N PHE A 145 8.94 -6.59 0.28
CA PHE A 145 7.66 -6.17 0.86
C PHE A 145 7.49 -6.71 2.28
N HIS A 146 7.63 -8.03 2.46
CA HIS A 146 7.17 -8.71 3.67
C HIS A 146 7.82 -8.23 4.99
N PRO A 147 9.15 -8.12 5.13
CA PRO A 147 9.76 -7.72 6.41
C PRO A 147 9.56 -6.23 6.74
N LYS A 148 9.66 -5.34 5.75
CA LYS A 148 9.64 -3.89 6.02
C LYS A 148 8.22 -3.34 6.22
N PHE A 149 7.21 -4.01 5.67
CA PHE A 149 5.85 -3.46 5.70
C PHE A 149 5.23 -3.53 7.10
N LEU A 150 5.36 -4.68 7.77
CA LEU A 150 4.82 -4.87 9.12
C LEU A 150 5.50 -3.96 10.14
N ASP A 151 6.83 -3.83 10.06
CA ASP A 151 7.60 -2.92 10.91
C ASP A 151 7.17 -1.46 10.73
N ASN A 152 6.94 -1.04 9.47
CA ASN A 152 6.46 0.32 9.18
C ASN A 152 5.04 0.55 9.70
N LEU A 153 4.14 -0.44 9.62
CA LEU A 153 2.80 -0.34 10.20
C LEU A 153 2.84 -0.13 11.71
N HIS A 154 3.65 -0.90 12.44
CA HIS A 154 3.83 -0.72 13.89
C HIS A 154 4.44 0.64 14.21
N LYS A 155 5.45 1.08 13.43
CA LYS A 155 6.06 2.40 13.62
C LYS A 155 5.07 3.54 13.40
N ASP A 156 4.27 3.47 12.33
CA ASP A 156 3.25 4.46 12.01
C ASP A 156 2.13 4.46 13.07
N GLY A 157 1.75 3.28 13.58
CA GLY A 157 0.82 3.13 14.71
C GLY A 157 1.35 3.74 16.01
N LYS A 158 2.61 3.47 16.39
CA LYS A 158 3.29 4.10 17.54
C LYS A 158 3.31 5.63 17.40
N PHE A 159 3.64 6.13 16.21
CA PHE A 159 3.70 7.56 15.93
C PHE A 159 2.31 8.24 16.01
N LEU A 160 1.27 7.59 15.48
CA LEU A 160 -0.10 8.06 15.58
C LEU A 160 -0.53 8.20 17.06
N ILE A 161 -0.30 7.17 17.87
CA ILE A 161 -0.62 7.19 19.29
C ILE A 161 0.11 8.32 20.01
N HIS A 162 1.41 8.46 19.77
CA HIS A 162 2.20 9.54 20.34
C HIS A 162 1.59 10.93 20.03
N ASN A 163 1.19 11.16 18.77
CA ASN A 163 0.54 12.41 18.38
C ASN A 163 -0.85 12.59 19.00
N ILE A 164 -1.62 11.51 19.19
CA ILE A 164 -2.89 11.56 19.92
C ILE A 164 -2.66 11.97 21.37
N PHE A 165 -1.64 11.45 22.04
CA PHE A 165 -1.28 11.85 23.41
C PHE A 165 -0.88 13.33 23.47
N ILE A 166 -0.01 13.79 22.58
CA ILE A 166 0.37 15.22 22.50
C ILE A 166 -0.85 16.10 22.26
N THR A 167 -1.68 15.76 21.27
CA THR A 167 -2.87 16.54 20.93
C THR A 167 -3.87 16.58 22.09
N SER A 168 -4.05 15.45 22.78
CA SER A 168 -4.92 15.39 23.95
C SER A 168 -4.42 16.29 25.08
N LYS A 169 -3.11 16.29 25.31
CA LYS A 169 -2.47 17.18 26.27
C LYS A 169 -2.66 18.65 25.90
N ASP A 170 -2.49 19.00 24.63
CA ASP A 170 -2.71 20.37 24.14
C ASP A 170 -4.18 20.82 24.34
N VAL A 171 -5.13 19.91 24.09
CA VAL A 171 -6.56 20.17 24.36
C VAL A 171 -6.80 20.39 25.86
N PHE A 172 -6.22 19.57 26.72
CA PHE A 172 -6.40 19.70 28.18
C PHE A 172 -5.75 20.96 28.76
N ASN A 173 -4.67 21.43 28.14
CA ASN A 173 -3.98 22.66 28.51
C ASN A 173 -4.55 23.92 27.84
N PHE A 174 -5.63 23.79 27.06
CA PHE A 174 -6.25 24.91 26.36
C PHE A 174 -5.30 25.64 25.38
N ASN A 175 -4.34 24.92 24.79
CA ASN A 175 -3.39 25.47 23.82
C ASN A 175 -4.09 25.79 22.49
N GLY A 176 -4.02 27.03 21.99
CA GLY A 176 -4.87 27.50 20.90
C GLY A 176 -4.55 27.04 19.47
N ASP A 177 -3.41 26.39 19.23
CA ASP A 177 -2.97 25.96 17.89
C ASP A 177 -2.95 24.42 17.77
N ILE A 178 -4.14 23.80 17.78
CA ILE A 178 -4.29 22.34 17.77
C ILE A 178 -4.58 21.83 16.35
N ASN A 179 -3.63 21.12 15.75
CA ASN A 179 -3.81 20.53 14.42
C ASN A 179 -4.53 19.17 14.46
N ILE A 180 -5.84 19.19 14.73
CA ILE A 180 -6.68 17.97 14.74
C ILE A 180 -6.81 17.34 13.36
N SER A 181 -6.84 18.15 12.29
CA SER A 181 -6.93 17.66 10.91
C SER A 181 -5.76 16.73 10.54
N GLY A 182 -4.58 16.99 11.12
CA GLY A 182 -3.38 16.15 10.96
C GLY A 182 -3.57 14.73 11.48
N LEU A 183 -4.32 14.53 12.58
CA LEU A 183 -4.60 13.20 13.14
C LEU A 183 -5.48 12.37 12.20
N ASN A 184 -6.54 12.95 11.64
CA ASN A 184 -7.41 12.24 10.70
C ASN A 184 -6.63 11.75 9.47
N LEU A 185 -5.71 12.58 8.96
CA LEU A 185 -4.85 12.20 7.85
C LEU A 185 -3.91 11.04 8.21
N GLN A 186 -3.38 11.01 9.43
CA GLN A 186 -2.55 9.90 9.91
C GLN A 186 -3.35 8.61 10.06
N ILE A 187 -4.54 8.67 10.67
CA ILE A 187 -5.48 7.53 10.78
C ILE A 187 -5.79 6.96 9.39
N SER A 188 -6.21 7.82 8.46
CA SER A 188 -6.55 7.42 7.09
C SER A 188 -5.37 6.81 6.33
N LYS A 189 -4.14 7.26 6.60
CA LYS A 189 -2.92 6.68 6.00
C LYS A 189 -2.62 5.30 6.56
N LEU A 190 -2.70 5.13 7.88
CA LEU A 190 -2.45 3.85 8.54
C LEU A 190 -3.46 2.79 8.10
N GLU A 191 -4.74 3.16 7.99
CA GLU A 191 -5.81 2.30 7.49
C GLU A 191 -5.54 1.83 6.05
N LYS A 192 -5.21 2.74 5.13
CA LYS A 192 -4.84 2.39 3.76
C LYS A 192 -3.61 1.48 3.68
N SER A 193 -2.62 1.70 4.54
CA SER A 193 -1.44 0.83 4.63
C SER A 193 -1.84 -0.57 5.09
N LEU A 194 -2.70 -0.69 6.10
CA LEU A 194 -3.16 -1.98 6.60
C LEU A 194 -4.00 -2.74 5.54
N ASP A 195 -4.89 -2.05 4.83
CA ASP A 195 -5.66 -2.64 3.73
C ASP A 195 -4.74 -3.19 2.63
N SER A 196 -3.67 -2.46 2.31
CA SER A 196 -2.65 -2.93 1.35
C SER A 196 -1.98 -4.21 1.85
N TYR A 197 -1.63 -4.30 3.14
CA TYR A 197 -1.04 -5.50 3.73
C TYR A 197 -1.99 -6.70 3.72
N LEU A 198 -3.24 -6.47 4.13
CA LEU A 198 -4.29 -7.49 4.16
C LEU A 198 -4.59 -8.06 2.77
N SER A 199 -4.47 -7.24 1.71
CA SER A 199 -4.63 -7.70 0.33
C SER A 199 -3.56 -8.70 -0.14
N GLU A 200 -2.46 -8.84 0.60
CA GLU A 200 -1.31 -9.66 0.23
C GLU A 200 -1.22 -10.99 0.98
N ILE A 201 -1.98 -11.15 2.07
CA ILE A 201 -1.83 -12.27 3.01
C ILE A 201 -3.14 -13.08 3.10
N GLN A 202 -3.05 -14.40 2.88
CA GLN A 202 -4.03 -15.37 3.39
C GLN A 202 -3.65 -15.62 4.86
N SER A 203 -4.26 -14.90 5.79
CA SER A 203 -3.74 -14.78 7.16
C SER A 203 -3.99 -16.02 8.03
N GLU A 204 -2.90 -16.72 8.39
CA GLU A 204 -2.85 -17.71 9.46
C GLU A 204 -1.66 -17.43 10.41
N GLY A 205 -1.81 -17.76 11.69
CA GLY A 205 -0.71 -17.66 12.69
C GLY A 205 -0.43 -16.26 13.22
N ALA A 206 0.86 -15.95 13.47
CA ALA A 206 1.34 -14.75 14.18
C ALA A 206 1.02 -13.42 13.47
N GLU A 207 0.95 -13.42 12.14
CA GLU A 207 0.60 -12.23 11.35
C GLU A 207 -0.81 -11.74 11.65
N LYS A 208 -1.75 -12.66 11.91
CA LYS A 208 -3.13 -12.33 12.28
C LYS A 208 -3.19 -11.57 13.62
N GLN A 209 -2.31 -11.88 14.55
CA GLN A 209 -2.23 -11.18 15.84
C GLN A 209 -1.73 -9.73 15.65
N HIS A 210 -0.68 -9.51 14.86
CA HIS A 210 -0.18 -8.17 14.58
C HIS A 210 -1.20 -7.32 13.81
N VAL A 211 -1.90 -7.90 12.83
CA VAL A 211 -2.99 -7.25 12.09
C VAL A 211 -4.11 -6.82 13.04
N ASN A 212 -4.56 -7.72 13.92
CA ASN A 212 -5.62 -7.40 14.89
C ASN A 212 -5.19 -6.27 15.84
N LYS A 213 -3.93 -6.26 16.26
CA LYS A 213 -3.36 -5.19 17.08
C LYS A 213 -3.42 -3.83 16.36
N ILE A 214 -2.97 -3.76 15.11
CA ILE A 214 -2.99 -2.51 14.32
C ILE A 214 -4.43 -2.06 14.01
N ASN A 215 -5.33 -2.98 13.68
CA ASN A 215 -6.76 -2.67 13.54
C ASN A 215 -7.33 -2.03 14.80
N LYS A 216 -7.06 -2.63 15.97
CA LYS A 216 -7.52 -2.09 17.25
C LYS A 216 -6.95 -0.70 17.53
N VAL A 217 -5.70 -0.44 17.13
CA VAL A 217 -5.07 0.90 17.20
C VAL A 217 -5.81 1.90 16.31
N ILE A 218 -6.15 1.53 15.06
CA ILE A 218 -6.89 2.41 14.13
C ILE A 218 -8.27 2.73 14.72
N ASP A 219 -9.03 1.72 15.14
CA ASP A 219 -10.38 1.90 15.66
C ASP A 219 -10.40 2.76 16.93
N THR A 220 -9.47 2.48 17.86
CA THR A 220 -9.34 3.24 19.10
C THR A 220 -8.87 4.67 18.83
N SER A 221 -8.00 4.88 17.83
CA SER A 221 -7.57 6.20 17.38
C SER A 221 -8.71 7.01 16.74
N LYS A 222 -9.61 6.37 15.98
CA LYS A 222 -10.83 7.01 15.45
C LYS A 222 -11.74 7.49 16.58
N THR A 223 -11.91 6.67 17.61
CA THR A 223 -12.66 7.06 18.82
C THR A 223 -12.01 8.27 19.49
N ALA A 224 -10.69 8.24 19.74
CA ALA A 224 -9.96 9.36 20.35
C ALA A 224 -10.12 10.64 19.52
N TYR A 225 -9.96 10.54 18.20
CA TYR A 225 -10.13 11.66 17.27
C TYR A 225 -11.52 12.30 17.39
N ASN A 226 -12.59 11.51 17.46
CA ASN A 226 -13.94 12.03 17.60
C ASN A 226 -14.12 12.83 18.90
N HIS A 227 -13.59 12.33 20.03
CA HIS A 227 -13.61 13.08 21.29
C HIS A 227 -12.78 14.37 21.21
N LEU A 228 -11.59 14.33 20.59
CA LEU A 228 -10.74 15.51 20.42
C LEU A 228 -11.40 16.59 19.57
N VAL A 229 -12.07 16.22 18.47
CA VAL A 229 -12.82 17.17 17.62
C VAL A 229 -13.89 17.89 18.43
N ILE A 230 -14.66 17.14 19.23
CA ILE A 230 -15.74 17.70 20.04
C ILE A 230 -15.16 18.61 21.12
N LEU A 231 -14.15 18.15 21.86
CA LEU A 231 -13.50 18.94 22.92
C LEU A 231 -12.93 20.24 22.37
N ASN A 232 -12.23 20.19 21.24
CA ASN A 232 -11.68 21.38 20.59
C ASN A 232 -12.78 22.35 20.13
N SER A 233 -13.91 21.83 19.63
CA SER A 233 -15.05 22.70 19.31
C SER A 233 -15.59 23.41 20.56
N ILE A 234 -15.80 22.68 21.66
CA ILE A 234 -16.33 23.25 22.91
C ILE A 234 -15.37 24.30 23.49
N THR A 235 -14.07 23.99 23.49
CA THR A 235 -13.04 24.81 24.10
C THR A 235 -12.79 26.12 23.35
N PHE A 236 -12.72 26.10 22.01
CA PHE A 236 -12.27 27.26 21.24
C PHE A 236 -13.38 28.03 20.52
N THR A 237 -14.60 27.50 20.42
CA THR A 237 -15.73 28.24 19.82
C THR A 237 -16.61 28.99 20.83
N ASN A 238 -16.67 28.56 22.10
CA ASN A 238 -17.58 29.11 23.11
C ASN A 238 -16.93 30.06 24.13
N SER A 239 -15.78 30.65 23.79
CA SER A 239 -14.86 31.36 24.70
C SER A 239 -14.12 30.42 25.67
N PRO A 240 -12.78 30.49 25.77
CA PRO A 240 -11.94 29.53 26.50
C PRO A 240 -12.18 29.47 28.02
N CYS A 241 -12.92 30.41 28.60
CA CYS A 241 -12.94 30.64 30.05
C CYS A 241 -14.01 29.87 30.85
N ASN A 242 -14.77 28.95 30.23
CA ASN A 242 -15.90 28.28 30.90
C ASN A 242 -15.78 26.75 31.06
N CYS A 243 -14.68 26.14 30.64
CA CYS A 243 -14.45 24.70 30.76
C CYS A 243 -13.69 24.36 32.05
N TYR A 244 -14.28 23.54 32.92
CA TYR A 244 -13.69 23.13 34.19
C TYR A 244 -13.71 21.61 34.33
N PHE A 245 -12.56 21.01 34.61
CA PHE A 245 -12.46 19.58 34.92
C PHE A 245 -13.11 19.27 36.27
N ASN A 246 -13.90 18.19 36.33
CA ASN A 246 -14.33 17.60 37.59
C ASN A 246 -13.14 16.92 38.29
N GLU A 247 -13.32 16.57 39.58
CA GLU A 247 -12.23 16.01 40.39
C GLU A 247 -11.69 14.69 39.83
N SER A 248 -12.58 13.80 39.37
CA SER A 248 -12.22 12.49 38.80
C SER A 248 -11.35 12.63 37.54
N ASN A 249 -11.79 13.45 36.58
CA ASN A 249 -11.04 13.70 35.34
C ASN A 249 -9.71 14.37 35.64
N ARG A 250 -9.67 15.34 36.56
CA ARG A 250 -8.41 15.98 36.96
C ARG A 250 -7.42 14.97 37.50
N PHE A 251 -7.85 14.10 38.41
CA PHE A 251 -7.02 13.03 38.95
C PHE A 251 -6.50 12.12 37.83
N ASN A 252 -7.39 11.63 36.96
CA ASN A 252 -7.03 10.73 35.86
C ASN A 252 -6.09 11.39 34.84
N ILE A 253 -6.25 12.68 34.55
CA ILE A 253 -5.32 13.40 33.66
C ILE A 253 -3.95 13.51 34.32
N ASN A 254 -3.89 13.90 35.59
CA ASN A 254 -2.62 14.02 36.32
C ASN A 254 -1.91 12.66 36.43
N GLU A 255 -2.65 11.57 36.65
CA GLU A 255 -2.10 10.21 36.66
C GLU A 255 -1.57 9.82 35.26
N LEU A 256 -2.33 10.10 34.21
CA LEU A 256 -2.00 9.70 32.85
C LEU A 256 -0.81 10.48 32.28
N PHE A 257 -0.67 11.78 32.57
CA PHE A 257 0.37 12.65 31.99
C PHE A 257 1.49 13.05 32.96
N HIS A 258 1.38 12.70 34.25
CA HIS A 258 2.33 13.07 35.30
C HIS A 258 2.54 14.59 35.44
N GLU A 259 1.48 15.39 35.22
CA GLU A 259 1.52 16.85 35.34
C GLU A 259 0.30 17.36 36.10
N ASP A 260 0.49 18.40 36.92
CA ASP A 260 -0.60 19.04 37.66
C ASP A 260 -1.33 20.09 36.80
N ILE A 261 -2.52 19.74 36.33
CA ILE A 261 -3.40 20.72 35.65
C ILE A 261 -3.98 21.68 36.68
N LEU A 262 -3.87 22.99 36.38
CA LEU A 262 -4.34 24.13 37.19
C LEU A 262 -5.65 23.86 37.93
N SER A 263 -5.61 23.90 39.27
CA SER A 263 -6.72 23.66 40.18
C SER A 263 -7.74 24.80 40.16
N THR A 264 -8.61 24.81 39.16
CA THR A 264 -9.81 25.67 39.15
C THR A 264 -10.98 24.93 39.79
N SER A 265 -11.79 25.63 40.59
CA SER A 265 -13.00 25.07 41.19
C SER A 265 -13.99 24.67 40.09
N TYR A 266 -14.50 23.43 40.14
CA TYR A 266 -15.48 22.95 39.17
C TYR A 266 -16.77 23.77 39.22
N ILE A 267 -17.29 24.14 38.04
CA ILE A 267 -18.58 24.84 37.90
C ILE A 267 -19.55 23.91 37.16
N ASN A 268 -20.62 23.51 37.84
CA ASN A 268 -21.64 22.66 37.22
C ASN A 268 -22.52 23.47 36.24
N ASN A 269 -22.39 23.19 34.95
CA ASN A 269 -23.25 23.70 33.89
C ASN A 269 -23.29 22.70 32.72
N ASP A 270 -24.25 22.85 31.82
CA ASP A 270 -24.47 21.91 30.70
C ASP A 270 -23.21 21.71 29.83
N ILE A 271 -22.46 22.79 29.59
CA ILE A 271 -21.22 22.74 28.80
C ILE A 271 -20.16 21.88 29.52
N ASN A 272 -20.02 22.04 30.83
CA ASN A 272 -19.06 21.29 31.64
C ASN A 272 -19.46 19.83 31.83
N ILE A 273 -20.75 19.52 31.85
CA ILE A 273 -21.23 18.12 31.85
C ILE A 273 -20.78 17.43 30.56
N VAL A 274 -21.07 18.04 29.40
CA VAL A 274 -20.69 17.49 28.08
C VAL A 274 -19.16 17.44 27.92
N PHE A 275 -18.46 18.51 28.30
CA PHE A 275 -16.99 18.56 28.28
C PHE A 275 -16.38 17.41 29.10
N ASN A 276 -16.78 17.25 30.35
CA ASN A 276 -16.24 16.20 31.22
C ASN A 276 -16.61 14.79 30.75
N PHE A 277 -17.78 14.59 30.14
CA PHE A 277 -18.13 13.33 29.51
C PHE A 277 -17.13 12.95 28.41
N HIS A 278 -16.82 13.89 27.50
CA HIS A 278 -15.86 13.62 26.41
C HIS A 278 -14.42 13.50 26.92
N VAL A 279 -14.03 14.26 27.95
CA VAL A 279 -12.72 14.11 28.60
C VAL A 279 -12.57 12.71 29.19
N GLN A 280 -13.57 12.22 29.94
CA GLN A 280 -13.52 10.90 30.56
C GLN A 280 -13.33 9.80 29.51
N HIS A 281 -14.14 9.80 28.46
CA HIS A 281 -14.06 8.78 27.41
C HIS A 281 -12.76 8.88 26.60
N LEU A 282 -12.23 10.10 26.42
CA LEU A 282 -10.90 10.28 25.82
C LEU A 282 -9.81 9.67 26.72
N LEU A 283 -9.86 9.86 28.03
CA LEU A 283 -8.91 9.26 28.97
C LEU A 283 -8.96 7.73 28.94
N GLU A 284 -10.17 7.14 28.97
CA GLU A 284 -10.35 5.68 28.81
C GLU A 284 -9.74 5.18 27.49
N THR A 285 -9.98 5.92 26.40
CA THR A 285 -9.42 5.60 25.08
C THR A 285 -7.88 5.69 25.07
N LEU A 286 -7.31 6.71 25.72
CA LEU A 286 -5.86 6.87 25.84
C LEU A 286 -5.22 5.73 26.65
N THR A 287 -5.87 5.27 27.72
CA THR A 287 -5.41 4.11 28.51
C THR A 287 -5.36 2.85 27.63
N ILE A 288 -6.41 2.59 26.84
CA ILE A 288 -6.40 1.47 25.88
C ILE A 288 -5.26 1.61 24.87
N LEU A 289 -5.03 2.81 24.32
CA LEU A 289 -3.92 3.04 23.37
C LEU A 289 -2.54 2.82 24.02
N ARG A 290 -2.38 3.17 25.29
CA ARG A 290 -1.15 2.92 26.06
C ARG A 290 -0.88 1.43 26.19
N GLU A 291 -1.88 0.67 26.65
CA GLU A 291 -1.79 -0.79 26.83
C GLU A 291 -1.41 -1.52 25.54
N LEU A 292 -1.97 -1.08 24.40
CA LEU A 292 -1.69 -1.68 23.11
C LEU A 292 -0.21 -1.58 22.69
N TYR A 293 0.59 -0.70 23.27
CA TYR A 293 2.01 -0.55 22.89
C TYR A 293 3.01 -0.63 24.04
N SER A 294 2.55 -0.77 25.29
CA SER A 294 3.41 -0.97 26.46
C SER A 294 4.01 -2.38 26.58
N GLU A 295 3.57 -3.37 25.79
CA GLU A 295 4.09 -4.76 25.83
C GLU A 295 5.34 -5.03 24.96
N GLU A 296 6.06 -4.02 24.49
CA GLU A 296 7.34 -4.21 23.77
C GLU A 296 8.46 -3.33 24.35
N TYR A 297 9.00 -3.74 25.51
CA TYR A 297 10.39 -3.49 25.94
C TYR A 297 10.88 -4.65 26.80
#